data_AF-A0A4R5TUS9-F1
#
_entry.id   AF-A0A4R5TUS9-F1
#
_cell.length_a   1.000
_cell.length_b   1.000
_cell.length_c   1.000
_cell.angle_alpha   90.00
_cell.angle_beta   90.00
_cell.angle_gamma   90.00
#
_symmetry.space_group_name_H-M   'P 1'
#
loop_
_entity.id
_entity.type
_entity.pdbx_description
1 polymer ?
#
loop_
_entity_poly.entity_id
_entity_poly.type
_entity_poly.pdbx_seq_one_letter_code
_entity_poly.pdbx_strand_id
1 'polypeptide(L)'
;MEKDTLQARPVAAEVLAAGQRIALPDGSGYVEVGSVDIESDDFGVPAVVVATLAGGRTLRIASGSVVSVEAVGGAPLVPAVAADDGSPEELVAQVAALHPGSDRISELAERLARGINFKSGSNLQDLHDLALTLFVDRGDTDSALRTADLLTDLGFDGNFGRWKWIESALAMAAYLTRDDEARSAAYSVALRVADESETDPLRAKVNAAVRQRQLNNPNLYDPEILRATAAGNRAAEKDWRVLRFGVLLYLRAHGGSETLSRDVLDRRIANELSAVAGLASAS
;
A
#
# COMPACT_ATOMS: atom_id res chain seq x y z
N MET A 1 -20.66 11.25 26.08
CA MET A 1 -21.44 11.57 24.86
C MET A 1 -20.39 11.87 23.80
N GLU A 2 -19.97 10.81 23.11
CA GLU A 2 -18.92 10.84 22.09
C GLU A 2 -19.36 11.73 20.94
N LYS A 3 -18.51 12.68 20.56
CA LYS A 3 -18.65 13.41 19.30
C LYS A 3 -17.98 12.55 18.24
N ASP A 4 -18.82 11.78 17.55
CA ASP A 4 -18.45 11.05 16.34
C ASP A 4 -17.88 12.07 15.34
N THR A 5 -16.56 12.06 15.17
CA THR A 5 -15.86 13.05 14.33
C THR A 5 -15.85 12.48 12.92
N LEU A 6 -16.91 12.78 12.16
CA LEU A 6 -17.09 12.37 10.78
C LEU A 6 -15.87 12.82 9.94
N GLN A 7 -15.10 11.84 9.43
CA GLN A 7 -13.95 12.12 8.57
C GLN A 7 -14.41 12.39 7.13
N ALA A 8 -13.84 13.43 6.53
CA ALA A 8 -14.09 13.84 5.15
C ALA A 8 -13.07 13.18 4.21
N ARG A 9 -13.52 12.53 3.13
CA ARG A 9 -12.63 11.97 2.09
C ARG A 9 -12.78 12.76 0.78
N PRO A 10 -11.69 13.29 0.19
CA PRO A 10 -11.75 13.88 -1.15
C PRO A 10 -11.91 12.77 -2.20
N VAL A 11 -12.82 12.96 -3.15
CA VAL A 11 -13.04 12.08 -4.30
C VAL A 11 -13.24 12.90 -5.57
N ALA A 12 -12.87 12.33 -6.72
CA ALA A 12 -13.23 12.90 -8.02
C ALA A 12 -14.75 12.87 -8.19
N ALA A 13 -15.33 13.91 -8.79
CA ALA A 13 -16.77 14.06 -8.98
C ALA A 13 -17.40 12.86 -9.72
N GLU A 14 -16.67 12.26 -10.65
CA GLU A 14 -17.11 11.13 -11.48
C GLU A 14 -17.26 9.82 -10.71
N VAL A 15 -16.63 9.73 -9.53
CA VAL A 15 -16.68 8.56 -8.64
C VAL A 15 -17.85 8.67 -7.66
N LEU A 16 -18.58 9.79 -7.67
CA LEU A 16 -19.75 9.98 -6.83
C LEU A 16 -20.85 8.98 -7.21
N ALA A 17 -21.43 8.33 -6.21
CA ALA A 17 -22.46 7.31 -6.40
C ALA A 17 -23.61 7.49 -5.41
N ALA A 18 -24.77 6.95 -5.77
CA ALA A 18 -25.92 6.87 -4.89
C ALA A 18 -25.57 6.14 -3.57
N GLY A 19 -26.13 6.61 -2.45
CA GLY A 19 -25.85 6.12 -1.10
C GLY A 19 -24.63 6.74 -0.42
N GLN A 20 -23.77 7.47 -1.14
CA GLN A 20 -22.71 8.26 -0.52
C GLN A 20 -23.28 9.56 0.08
N ARG A 21 -22.65 10.10 1.12
CA ARG A 21 -23.04 11.41 1.67
C ARG A 21 -22.02 12.46 1.27
N ILE A 22 -22.42 13.52 0.58
CA ILE A 22 -21.53 14.57 0.04
C ILE A 22 -21.61 15.83 0.90
N ALA A 23 -20.46 16.47 1.13
CA ALA A 23 -20.38 17.76 1.81
C ALA A 23 -20.96 18.86 0.93
N LEU A 24 -21.86 19.67 1.51
CA LEU A 24 -22.46 20.78 0.78
C LEU A 24 -21.51 21.99 0.69
N PRO A 25 -21.45 22.70 -0.45
CA PRO A 25 -20.61 23.89 -0.63
C PRO A 25 -20.93 25.04 0.33
N ASP A 26 -22.16 25.08 0.85
CA ASP A 26 -22.63 26.08 1.81
C ASP A 26 -22.20 25.77 3.26
N GLY A 27 -21.47 24.67 3.47
CA GLY A 27 -20.98 24.27 4.79
C GLY A 27 -22.05 23.73 5.73
N SER A 28 -23.28 23.48 5.25
CA SER A 28 -24.39 23.01 6.08
C SER A 28 -24.31 21.52 6.49
N GLY A 29 -23.26 20.82 6.08
CA GLY A 29 -22.97 19.43 6.46
C GLY A 29 -23.01 18.47 5.28
N TYR A 30 -23.26 17.18 5.58
CA TYR A 30 -23.29 16.09 4.60
C TYR A 30 -24.72 15.65 4.29
N VAL A 31 -25.01 15.42 3.01
CA VAL A 31 -26.31 14.93 2.54
C VAL A 31 -26.13 13.71 1.63
N GLU A 32 -26.98 12.71 1.81
CA GLU A 32 -26.98 11.50 0.99
C GLU A 32 -27.31 11.81 -0.48
N VAL A 33 -26.58 11.16 -1.38
CA VAL A 33 -26.76 11.21 -2.83
C VAL A 33 -27.79 10.13 -3.20
N GLY A 34 -28.91 10.52 -3.80
CA GLY A 34 -29.92 9.61 -4.30
C GLY A 34 -29.60 9.05 -5.69
N SER A 35 -29.10 9.89 -6.60
CA SER A 35 -28.65 9.47 -7.94
C SER A 35 -27.57 10.39 -8.48
N VAL A 36 -26.79 9.89 -9.45
CA VAL A 36 -25.75 10.65 -10.16
C VAL A 36 -25.88 10.41 -11.65
N ASP A 37 -25.95 11.49 -12.42
CA ASP A 37 -25.93 11.47 -13.88
C ASP A 37 -24.71 12.25 -14.39
N ILE A 38 -24.14 11.84 -15.52
CA ILE A 38 -23.03 12.51 -16.18
C ILE A 38 -23.53 13.14 -17.48
N GLU A 39 -23.50 14.46 -17.55
CA GLU A 39 -23.76 15.23 -18.77
C GLU A 39 -22.45 15.38 -19.55
N SER A 40 -22.41 14.84 -20.77
CA SER A 40 -21.32 15.06 -21.72
C SER A 40 -21.47 16.38 -22.48
N ASP A 41 -20.36 16.94 -22.93
CA ASP A 41 -20.33 18.05 -23.89
C ASP A 41 -20.73 17.60 -25.31
N ASP A 42 -20.77 18.57 -26.24
CA ASP A 42 -21.09 18.35 -27.66
C ASP A 42 -20.10 17.41 -28.38
N PHE A 43 -18.96 17.11 -27.77
CA PHE A 43 -17.94 16.18 -28.28
C PHE A 43 -18.01 14.80 -27.60
N GLY A 44 -18.99 14.58 -26.71
CA GLY A 44 -19.19 13.33 -25.98
C GLY A 44 -18.28 13.15 -24.77
N VAL A 45 -17.53 14.17 -24.37
CA VAL A 45 -16.64 14.15 -23.20
C VAL A 45 -17.44 14.53 -21.95
N PRO A 46 -17.33 13.81 -20.82
CA PRO A 46 -17.94 14.21 -19.55
C PRO A 46 -17.62 15.67 -19.20
N ALA A 47 -18.65 16.48 -19.00
CA ALA A 47 -18.51 17.91 -18.74
C ALA A 47 -19.03 18.29 -17.34
N VAL A 48 -20.18 17.73 -16.96
CA VAL A 48 -20.84 18.03 -15.69
C VAL A 48 -21.37 16.76 -15.05
N VAL A 49 -21.01 16.54 -13.79
CA VAL A 49 -21.62 15.54 -12.91
C VAL A 49 -22.80 16.19 -12.19
N VAL A 50 -23.97 15.57 -12.31
CA VAL A 50 -25.23 16.04 -11.73
C VAL A 50 -25.66 15.07 -10.63
N ALA A 51 -25.54 15.49 -9.37
CA ALA A 51 -25.92 14.70 -8.21
C ALA A 51 -27.30 15.13 -7.69
N THR A 52 -28.25 14.20 -7.62
CA THR A 52 -29.55 14.43 -6.96
C THR A 52 -29.47 13.95 -5.52
N LEU A 53 -29.70 14.84 -4.56
CA LEU A 53 -29.57 14.55 -3.13
C LEU A 53 -30.89 14.03 -2.52
N ALA A 54 -30.80 13.32 -1.40
CA ALA A 54 -31.93 12.90 -0.57
C ALA A 54 -32.66 14.15 -0.04
N GLY A 55 -33.73 14.55 -0.74
CA GLY A 55 -34.41 15.83 -0.57
C GLY A 55 -34.74 16.53 -1.89
N GLY A 56 -34.29 16.00 -3.02
CA GLY A 56 -34.63 16.48 -4.37
C GLY A 56 -33.80 17.68 -4.85
N ARG A 57 -32.88 18.19 -4.03
CA ARG A 57 -31.91 19.22 -4.43
C ARG A 57 -30.88 18.61 -5.37
N THR A 58 -30.55 19.32 -6.45
CA THR A 58 -29.52 18.90 -7.42
C THR A 58 -28.25 19.71 -7.25
N LEU A 59 -27.10 19.06 -7.37
CA LEU A 59 -25.76 19.67 -7.34
C LEU A 59 -25.09 19.44 -8.68
N ARG A 60 -24.57 20.51 -9.30
CA ARG A 60 -23.84 20.45 -10.57
C ARG A 60 -22.37 20.67 -10.30
N ILE A 61 -21.54 19.70 -10.69
CA ILE A 61 -20.12 19.66 -10.40
C ILE A 61 -19.38 19.51 -11.72
N ALA A 62 -18.39 20.36 -12.00
CA ALA A 62 -17.62 20.22 -13.24
C ALA A 62 -16.80 18.92 -13.21
N SER A 63 -16.72 18.23 -14.35
CA SER A 63 -15.83 17.08 -14.51
C SER A 63 -14.38 17.47 -14.17
N GLY A 64 -13.65 16.60 -13.47
CA GLY A 64 -12.31 16.83 -12.94
C GLY A 64 -12.28 17.57 -11.59
N SER A 65 -13.43 17.99 -11.05
CA SER A 65 -13.49 18.61 -9.72
C SER A 65 -13.37 17.57 -8.62
N VAL A 66 -12.82 18.00 -7.48
CA VAL A 66 -12.75 17.19 -6.26
C VAL A 66 -13.88 17.63 -5.32
N VAL A 67 -14.63 16.65 -4.82
CA VAL A 67 -15.68 16.85 -3.80
C VAL A 67 -15.36 16.06 -2.55
N SER A 68 -15.84 16.53 -1.40
CA SER A 68 -15.68 15.82 -0.13
C SER A 68 -16.90 14.96 0.13
N VAL A 69 -16.70 13.67 0.36
CA VAL A 69 -17.74 12.75 0.81
C VAL A 69 -17.48 12.31 2.25
N GLU A 70 -18.55 12.07 2.98
CA GLU A 70 -18.51 11.45 4.30
C GLU A 70 -17.87 10.08 4.14
N ALA A 71 -16.88 9.80 4.97
CA ALA A 71 -16.39 8.45 5.14
C ALA A 71 -17.52 7.62 5.77
N VAL A 72 -18.40 7.05 4.95
CA VAL A 72 -19.23 5.92 5.35
C VAL A 72 -18.26 4.88 5.90
N GLY A 73 -18.54 4.33 7.08
CA GLY A 73 -17.71 3.32 7.75
C GLY A 73 -17.52 2.06 6.91
N GLY A 74 -16.66 2.14 5.91
CA GLY A 74 -16.39 1.14 4.88
C GLY A 74 -15.68 1.79 3.68
N ALA A 75 -14.47 1.44 3.31
CA ALA A 75 -13.42 0.71 3.99
C ALA A 75 -12.41 1.74 4.52
N PRO A 76 -11.72 1.43 5.63
CA PRO A 76 -10.53 2.20 5.96
C PRO A 76 -9.59 2.20 4.73
N LEU A 77 -8.99 3.35 4.40
CA LEU A 77 -7.57 3.30 4.09
C LEU A 77 -6.99 2.53 5.27
N VAL A 78 -6.54 1.33 4.93
CA VAL A 78 -6.55 0.11 5.75
C VAL A 78 -6.45 0.40 7.24
N PRO A 79 -7.34 -0.12 8.13
CA PRO A 79 -7.52 0.48 9.43
C PRO A 79 -6.17 0.49 10.10
N ALA A 80 -5.60 1.69 10.21
CA ALA A 80 -4.46 1.93 11.05
C ALA A 80 -4.88 1.31 12.37
N VAL A 81 -4.04 0.42 12.89
CA VAL A 81 -4.12 0.17 14.32
C VAL A 81 -4.05 1.59 14.89
N ALA A 82 -5.16 2.07 15.49
CA ALA A 82 -5.14 3.27 16.31
C ALA A 82 -4.32 2.88 17.54
N ALA A 83 -3.04 2.68 17.30
CA ALA A 83 -2.04 2.56 18.30
C ALA A 83 -1.71 4.02 18.59
N ASP A 84 -1.91 4.35 19.86
CA ASP A 84 -1.62 5.62 20.52
C ASP A 84 -0.10 5.86 20.51
N ASP A 85 0.53 5.72 19.34
CA ASP A 85 1.97 5.59 19.13
C ASP A 85 2.66 6.94 19.06
N GLY A 86 1.86 8.01 19.07
CA GLY A 86 2.32 9.37 18.89
C GLY A 86 2.72 9.68 17.45
N SER A 87 3.75 10.48 17.29
CA SER A 87 4.37 10.82 16.00
C SER A 87 5.04 9.61 15.34
N PRO A 88 5.21 9.61 14.01
CA PRO A 88 5.98 8.58 13.29
C PRO A 88 7.38 8.34 13.88
N GLU A 89 8.05 9.39 14.35
CA GLU A 89 9.34 9.33 15.02
C GLU A 89 9.27 8.62 16.38
N GLU A 90 8.21 8.86 17.16
CA GLU A 90 7.97 8.17 18.44
C GLU A 90 7.71 6.68 18.23
N LEU A 91 6.94 6.30 17.20
CA LEU A 91 6.78 4.91 16.81
C LEU A 91 8.12 4.26 16.46
N VAL A 92 8.93 4.90 15.60
CA VAL A 92 10.25 4.38 15.23
C VAL A 92 11.15 4.21 16.46
N ALA A 93 11.15 5.16 17.39
CA ALA A 93 11.91 5.09 18.62
C ALA A 93 11.43 3.94 19.53
N GLN A 94 10.12 3.74 19.68
CA GLN A 94 9.54 2.64 20.44
C GLN A 94 9.94 1.29 19.85
N VAL A 95 9.81 1.13 18.52
CA VAL A 95 10.19 -0.08 17.80
C VAL A 95 11.69 -0.36 17.98
N ALA A 96 12.56 0.64 17.88
CA ALA A 96 13.99 0.45 18.13
C ALA A 96 14.28 0.00 19.57
N ALA A 97 13.57 0.56 20.55
CA ALA A 97 13.72 0.18 21.96
C ALA A 97 13.31 -1.28 22.26
N LEU A 98 12.42 -1.87 21.44
CA LEU A 98 12.05 -3.30 21.53
C LEU A 98 13.15 -4.22 20.99
N HIS A 99 14.11 -3.70 20.22
CA HIS A 99 15.16 -4.47 19.55
C HIS A 99 16.60 -3.99 19.86
N PRO A 100 17.02 -3.92 21.15
CA PRO A 100 18.29 -3.30 21.57
C PRO A 100 19.56 -4.04 21.11
N GLY A 101 19.44 -5.23 20.49
CA GLY A 101 20.56 -6.04 19.98
C GLY A 101 20.69 -6.00 18.44
N SER A 102 20.14 -4.98 17.80
CA SER A 102 20.08 -4.91 16.33
C SER A 102 20.71 -3.62 15.80
N ASP A 103 22.01 -3.67 15.49
CA ASP A 103 22.75 -2.52 14.93
C ASP A 103 22.02 -1.91 13.73
N ARG A 104 21.51 -2.75 12.83
CA ARG A 104 20.74 -2.31 11.66
C ARG A 104 19.47 -1.54 12.02
N ILE A 105 18.73 -1.96 13.05
CA ILE A 105 17.50 -1.27 13.48
C ILE A 105 17.89 0.05 14.14
N SER A 106 18.91 0.05 15.01
CA SER A 106 19.42 1.26 15.66
C SER A 106 19.87 2.31 14.62
N GLU A 107 20.65 1.90 13.61
CA GLU A 107 21.12 2.80 12.54
C GLU A 107 19.96 3.42 11.74
N LEU A 108 18.96 2.62 11.37
CA LEU A 108 17.78 3.10 10.64
C LEU A 108 16.94 4.05 11.52
N ALA A 109 16.72 3.68 12.79
CA ALA A 109 15.98 4.49 13.73
C ALA A 109 16.67 5.83 14.02
N GLU A 110 18.00 5.85 14.17
CA GLU A 110 18.77 7.08 14.36
C GLU A 110 18.69 8.03 13.16
N ARG A 111 18.63 7.49 11.93
CA ARG A 111 18.44 8.31 10.72
C ARG A 111 17.04 8.91 10.68
N LEU A 112 16.03 8.12 11.01
CA LEU A 112 14.62 8.52 10.99
C LEU A 112 14.26 9.49 12.14
N ALA A 113 14.90 9.33 13.31
CA ALA A 113 14.69 10.19 14.48
C ALA A 113 15.11 11.66 14.26
N ARG A 114 15.85 11.96 13.19
CA ARG A 114 16.22 13.33 12.79
C ARG A 114 15.06 14.09 12.11
N GLY A 115 13.94 13.42 11.88
CA GLY A 115 12.74 13.93 11.24
C GLY A 115 12.41 13.14 9.98
N ILE A 116 11.16 12.69 9.88
CA ILE A 116 10.66 11.87 8.78
C ILE A 116 9.99 12.77 7.75
N ASN A 117 10.57 12.84 6.56
CA ASN A 117 9.99 13.51 5.41
C ASN A 117 9.39 12.49 4.44
N PHE A 118 8.07 12.34 4.46
CA PHE A 118 7.33 11.44 3.55
C PHE A 118 7.44 11.79 2.06
N LYS A 119 7.96 12.97 1.71
CA LYS A 119 8.28 13.34 0.31
C LYS A 119 9.69 12.88 -0.12
N SER A 120 10.54 12.48 0.83
CA SER A 120 11.91 12.04 0.56
C SER A 120 11.96 10.55 0.25
N GLY A 121 12.42 10.20 -0.95
CA GLY A 121 12.63 8.79 -1.32
C GLY A 121 13.58 8.03 -0.40
N SER A 122 14.56 8.71 0.23
CA SER A 122 15.47 8.07 1.19
C SER A 122 14.81 7.78 2.54
N ASN A 123 13.87 8.62 3.01
CA ASN A 123 13.14 8.31 4.24
C ASN A 123 12.09 7.21 4.00
N LEU A 124 11.45 7.19 2.83
CA LEU A 124 10.57 6.08 2.45
C LEU A 124 11.33 4.76 2.39
N GLN A 125 12.55 4.78 1.83
CA GLN A 125 13.44 3.63 1.84
C GLN A 125 13.80 3.20 3.27
N ASP A 126 14.16 4.14 4.15
CA ASP A 126 14.54 3.80 5.53
C ASP A 126 13.40 3.18 6.33
N LEU A 127 12.18 3.72 6.19
CA LEU A 127 10.97 3.15 6.78
C LEU A 127 10.70 1.75 6.25
N HIS A 128 10.82 1.56 4.93
CA HIS A 128 10.67 0.27 4.28
C HIS A 128 11.70 -0.73 4.79
N ASP A 129 12.98 -0.34 4.83
CA ASP A 129 14.09 -1.20 5.26
C ASP A 129 13.97 -1.54 6.75
N LEU A 130 13.43 -0.64 7.57
CA LEU A 130 13.14 -0.89 8.99
C LEU A 130 12.02 -1.94 9.11
N ALA A 131 10.89 -1.74 8.44
CA ALA A 131 9.78 -2.69 8.44
C ALA A 131 10.20 -4.08 7.93
N LEU A 132 11.00 -4.13 6.85
CA LEU A 132 11.52 -5.38 6.30
C LEU A 132 12.49 -6.07 7.27
N THR A 133 13.35 -5.32 7.95
CA THR A 133 14.29 -5.86 8.95
C THR A 133 13.54 -6.44 10.15
N LEU A 134 12.52 -5.75 10.65
CA LEU A 134 11.65 -6.25 11.73
C LEU A 134 10.97 -7.55 11.33
N PHE A 135 10.45 -7.61 10.11
CA PHE A 135 9.75 -8.77 9.61
C PHE A 135 10.69 -9.96 9.37
N VAL A 136 11.75 -9.76 8.61
CA VAL A 136 12.60 -10.85 8.11
C VAL A 136 13.64 -11.28 9.15
N ASP A 137 14.31 -10.33 9.79
CA ASP A 137 15.44 -10.64 10.68
C ASP A 137 15.00 -10.85 12.12
N ARG A 138 13.91 -10.19 12.56
CA ARG A 138 13.41 -10.29 13.93
C ARG A 138 12.15 -11.13 14.06
N GLY A 139 11.43 -11.39 12.97
CA GLY A 139 10.13 -12.06 13.02
C GLY A 139 9.07 -11.25 13.79
N ASP A 140 9.31 -9.96 14.04
CA ASP A 140 8.41 -9.07 14.75
C ASP A 140 7.38 -8.51 13.77
N THR A 141 6.35 -9.30 13.54
CA THR A 141 5.27 -8.99 12.60
C THR A 141 4.42 -7.78 13.01
N ASP A 142 4.31 -7.50 14.31
CA ASP A 142 3.50 -6.37 14.81
C ASP A 142 4.21 -5.05 14.56
N SER A 143 5.46 -4.92 15.01
CA SER A 143 6.27 -3.72 14.76
C SER A 143 6.52 -3.52 13.27
N ALA A 144 6.69 -4.60 12.49
CA ALA A 144 6.83 -4.52 11.05
C ALA A 144 5.57 -3.93 10.39
N LEU A 145 4.37 -4.40 10.78
CA LEU A 145 3.10 -3.89 10.24
C LEU A 145 2.89 -2.41 10.61
N ARG A 146 3.09 -2.04 11.89
CA ARG A 146 2.95 -0.64 12.34
C ARG A 146 3.93 0.29 11.61
N THR A 147 5.16 -0.15 11.38
CA THR A 147 6.14 0.62 10.61
C THR A 147 5.77 0.71 9.13
N ALA A 148 5.27 -0.38 8.54
CA ALA A 148 4.81 -0.41 7.16
C ALA A 148 3.59 0.50 6.93
N ASP A 149 2.68 0.57 7.90
CA ASP A 149 1.46 1.39 7.83
C ASP A 149 1.77 2.89 7.65
N LEU A 150 2.91 3.38 8.18
CA LEU A 150 3.41 4.75 7.91
C LEU A 150 3.63 5.04 6.41
N LEU A 151 3.85 4.00 5.60
CA LEU A 151 4.02 4.11 4.15
C LEU A 151 2.72 3.85 3.40
N THR A 152 1.85 2.96 3.88
CA THR A 152 0.64 2.54 3.15
C THR A 152 -0.42 3.62 3.05
N ASP A 153 -0.39 4.61 3.94
CA ASP A 153 -1.28 5.77 3.90
C ASP A 153 -0.91 6.76 2.77
N LEU A 154 0.25 6.57 2.14
CA LEU A 154 0.71 7.43 1.06
C LEU A 154 0.12 6.97 -0.29
N GLY A 155 -0.60 7.87 -0.96
CA GLY A 155 -1.08 7.64 -2.32
C GLY A 155 0.03 7.72 -3.38
N PHE A 156 -0.24 7.13 -4.54
CA PHE A 156 0.62 7.28 -5.72
C PHE A 156 0.57 8.72 -6.25
N ASP A 157 1.75 9.32 -6.47
CA ASP A 157 1.91 10.72 -6.88
C ASP A 157 2.53 10.87 -8.29
N GLY A 158 2.61 9.78 -9.05
CA GLY A 158 3.30 9.74 -10.35
C GLY A 158 4.80 9.44 -10.26
N ASN A 159 5.41 9.40 -9.07
CA ASN A 159 6.83 9.12 -8.90
C ASN A 159 7.10 7.65 -8.58
N PHE A 160 7.37 6.85 -9.61
CA PHE A 160 7.70 5.42 -9.47
C PHE A 160 8.93 5.15 -8.58
N GLY A 161 9.89 6.08 -8.51
CA GLY A 161 11.07 5.95 -7.65
C GLY A 161 10.75 6.00 -6.16
N ARG A 162 9.70 6.74 -5.78
CA ARG A 162 9.14 6.74 -4.42
C ARG A 162 8.14 5.60 -4.23
N TRP A 163 7.30 5.38 -5.24
CA TRP A 163 6.23 4.39 -5.20
C TRP A 163 6.73 3.00 -4.87
N LYS A 164 7.86 2.55 -5.44
CA LYS A 164 8.40 1.20 -5.18
C LYS A 164 8.56 0.85 -3.69
N TRP A 165 8.83 1.84 -2.83
CA TRP A 165 8.95 1.62 -1.38
C TRP A 165 7.58 1.47 -0.72
N ILE A 166 6.61 2.28 -1.15
CA ILE A 166 5.21 2.21 -0.70
C ILE A 166 4.56 0.91 -1.19
N GLU A 167 4.77 0.55 -2.46
CA GLU A 167 4.31 -0.69 -3.09
C GLU A 167 4.81 -1.93 -2.34
N SER A 168 6.09 -1.95 -2.00
CA SER A 168 6.67 -3.04 -1.21
C SER A 168 6.08 -3.10 0.22
N ALA A 169 5.84 -1.94 0.85
CA ALA A 169 5.18 -1.87 2.15
C ALA A 169 3.71 -2.35 2.10
N LEU A 170 2.96 -1.98 1.06
CA LEU A 170 1.60 -2.46 0.80
C LEU A 170 1.58 -3.98 0.60
N ALA A 171 2.54 -4.53 -0.15
CA ALA A 171 2.66 -5.98 -0.34
C ALA A 171 2.94 -6.73 0.97
N MET A 172 3.82 -6.18 1.80
CA MET A 172 4.12 -6.70 3.13
C MET A 172 2.91 -6.64 4.06
N ALA A 173 2.24 -5.48 4.13
CA ALA A 173 1.05 -5.30 4.97
C ALA A 173 -0.10 -6.22 4.55
N ALA A 174 -0.32 -6.40 3.23
CA ALA A 174 -1.27 -7.37 2.69
C ALA A 174 -0.97 -8.82 3.13
N TYR A 175 0.30 -9.20 3.26
CA TYR A 175 0.68 -10.52 3.74
C TYR A 175 0.60 -10.66 5.26
N LEU A 176 1.03 -9.65 6.01
CA LEU A 176 0.98 -9.65 7.49
C LEU A 176 -0.45 -9.70 8.01
N THR A 177 -1.40 -9.15 7.25
CA THR A 177 -2.84 -9.15 7.58
C THR A 177 -3.64 -10.21 6.85
N ARG A 178 -3.00 -11.23 6.26
CA ARG A 178 -3.64 -12.24 5.40
C ARG A 178 -4.78 -13.03 6.04
N ASP A 179 -4.83 -13.12 7.36
CA ASP A 179 -5.88 -13.82 8.10
C ASP A 179 -7.14 -12.94 8.29
N ASP A 180 -7.04 -11.63 7.98
CA ASP A 180 -8.14 -10.69 7.82
C ASP A 180 -8.30 -10.37 6.32
N GLU A 181 -9.25 -11.05 5.68
CA GLU A 181 -9.43 -10.96 4.22
C GLU A 181 -9.76 -9.53 3.77
N ALA A 182 -10.57 -8.80 4.52
CA ALA A 182 -10.97 -7.44 4.18
C ALA A 182 -9.77 -6.49 4.27
N ARG A 183 -8.99 -6.60 5.35
CA ARG A 183 -7.78 -5.78 5.55
C ARG A 183 -6.71 -6.07 4.51
N SER A 184 -6.44 -7.36 4.26
CA SER A 184 -5.48 -7.81 3.25
C SER A 184 -5.86 -7.32 1.85
N ALA A 185 -7.14 -7.44 1.48
CA ALA A 185 -7.65 -7.00 0.19
C ALA A 185 -7.55 -5.48 -0.01
N ALA A 186 -7.72 -4.68 1.05
CA ALA A 186 -7.61 -3.23 0.97
C ALA A 186 -6.18 -2.79 0.58
N TYR A 187 -5.14 -3.39 1.20
CA TYR A 187 -3.74 -3.14 0.79
C TYR A 187 -3.48 -3.60 -0.65
N SER A 188 -4.00 -4.75 -1.05
CA SER A 188 -3.88 -5.27 -2.42
C SER A 188 -4.51 -4.35 -3.48
N VAL A 189 -5.64 -3.70 -3.16
CA VAL A 189 -6.26 -2.70 -4.04
C VAL A 189 -5.39 -1.45 -4.11
N ALA A 190 -4.95 -0.92 -2.97
CA ALA A 190 -4.08 0.26 -2.93
C ALA A 190 -2.76 0.06 -3.70
N LEU A 191 -2.19 -1.15 -3.65
CA LEU A 191 -0.98 -1.52 -4.38
C LEU A 191 -1.12 -1.36 -5.90
N ARG A 192 -2.32 -1.57 -6.45
CA ARG A 192 -2.58 -1.53 -7.89
C ARG A 192 -2.91 -0.14 -8.42
N VAL A 193 -2.97 0.89 -7.57
CA VAL A 193 -3.34 2.26 -7.99
C VAL A 193 -2.38 2.81 -9.06
N ALA A 194 -1.08 2.53 -8.95
CA ALA A 194 -0.11 2.98 -9.95
C ALA A 194 -0.30 2.29 -11.32
N ASP A 195 -0.98 1.15 -11.36
CA ASP A 195 -1.19 0.41 -12.60
C ASP A 195 -2.24 1.03 -13.51
N GLU A 196 -3.15 1.79 -12.89
CA GLU A 196 -4.30 2.46 -13.50
C GLU A 196 -4.00 3.94 -13.78
N SER A 197 -2.76 4.40 -13.54
CA SER A 197 -2.40 5.81 -13.72
C SER A 197 -2.23 6.23 -15.19
N GLU A 198 -2.08 5.27 -16.11
CA GLU A 198 -1.98 5.55 -17.54
C GLU A 198 -3.37 5.79 -18.13
N THR A 199 -3.62 7.02 -18.60
CA THR A 199 -4.91 7.44 -19.13
C THR A 199 -5.09 7.14 -20.62
N ASP A 200 -3.99 6.95 -21.37
CA ASP A 200 -4.10 6.58 -22.78
C ASP A 200 -4.52 5.10 -22.94
N PRO A 201 -5.65 4.79 -23.60
CA PRO A 201 -6.17 3.42 -23.65
C PRO A 201 -5.23 2.40 -24.31
N LEU A 202 -4.45 2.83 -25.32
CA LEU A 202 -3.52 1.94 -26.01
C LEU A 202 -2.32 1.62 -25.13
N ARG A 203 -1.73 2.62 -24.50
CA ARG A 203 -0.62 2.45 -23.54
C ARG A 203 -1.06 1.67 -22.32
N ALA A 204 -2.25 1.94 -21.78
CA ALA A 204 -2.80 1.19 -20.65
C ALA A 204 -2.91 -0.32 -20.98
N LYS A 205 -3.40 -0.65 -22.19
CA LYS A 205 -3.47 -2.04 -22.66
C LYS A 205 -2.10 -2.68 -22.81
N VAL A 206 -1.12 -1.96 -23.36
CA VAL A 206 0.26 -2.45 -23.51
C VAL A 206 0.89 -2.68 -22.13
N ASN A 207 0.76 -1.73 -21.21
CA ASN A 207 1.28 -1.83 -19.85
C ASN A 207 0.67 -3.01 -19.10
N ALA A 208 -0.65 -3.22 -19.22
CA ALA A 208 -1.33 -4.37 -18.65
C ALA A 208 -0.80 -5.72 -19.20
N ALA A 209 -0.54 -5.81 -20.50
CA ALA A 209 0.03 -7.02 -21.10
C ALA A 209 1.47 -7.28 -20.64
N VAL A 210 2.30 -6.23 -20.53
CA VAL A 210 3.67 -6.34 -19.99
C VAL A 210 3.64 -6.78 -18.54
N ARG A 211 2.77 -6.18 -17.72
CA ARG A 211 2.59 -6.55 -16.32
C ARG A 211 2.15 -7.98 -16.16
N GLN A 212 1.15 -8.43 -16.94
CA GLN A 212 0.69 -9.82 -16.90
C GLN A 212 1.83 -10.80 -17.20
N ARG A 213 2.69 -10.48 -18.18
CA ARG A 213 3.89 -11.29 -18.47
C ARG A 213 4.85 -11.33 -17.28
N GLN A 214 5.06 -10.21 -16.60
CA GLN A 214 5.92 -10.12 -15.41
C GLN A 214 5.35 -10.93 -14.23
N LEU A 215 4.03 -10.86 -14.01
CA LEU A 215 3.33 -11.65 -12.99
C LEU A 215 3.38 -13.16 -13.28
N ASN A 216 3.34 -13.54 -14.56
CA ASN A 216 3.41 -14.94 -14.97
C ASN A 216 4.84 -15.49 -14.99
N ASN A 217 5.85 -14.64 -15.21
CA ASN A 217 7.26 -15.01 -15.32
C ASN A 217 8.16 -14.08 -14.50
N PRO A 218 8.02 -14.09 -13.16
CA PRO A 218 8.82 -13.24 -12.30
C PRO A 218 10.29 -13.67 -12.27
N ASN A 219 11.20 -12.72 -12.05
CA ASN A 219 12.57 -13.07 -11.69
C ASN A 219 12.62 -13.50 -10.22
N LEU A 220 12.90 -14.78 -9.98
CA LEU A 220 13.04 -15.33 -8.64
C LEU A 220 14.50 -15.52 -8.22
N TYR A 221 15.48 -15.02 -8.97
CA TYR A 221 16.89 -15.03 -8.56
C TYR A 221 17.47 -16.43 -8.25
N ASP A 222 16.92 -17.50 -8.82
CA ASP A 222 17.42 -18.87 -8.63
C ASP A 222 18.92 -19.00 -8.95
N PRO A 223 19.44 -18.47 -10.07
CA PRO A 223 20.85 -18.58 -10.40
C PRO A 223 21.77 -17.88 -9.39
N GLU A 224 21.37 -16.72 -8.90
CA GLU A 224 22.13 -15.91 -7.94
C GLU A 224 22.21 -16.58 -6.57
N ILE A 225 21.08 -17.10 -6.09
CA ILE A 225 21.00 -17.83 -4.83
C ILE A 225 21.87 -19.09 -4.90
N LEU A 226 21.73 -19.89 -5.97
CA LEU A 226 22.54 -21.10 -6.16
C LEU A 226 24.04 -20.78 -6.20
N ARG A 227 24.44 -19.68 -6.86
CA ARG A 227 25.83 -19.25 -6.91
C ARG A 227 26.36 -18.84 -5.54
N ALA A 228 25.57 -18.08 -4.77
CA ALA A 228 25.96 -17.65 -3.42
C ALA A 228 26.09 -18.85 -2.47
N THR A 229 25.13 -19.79 -2.51
CA THR A 229 25.17 -21.04 -1.74
C THR A 229 26.40 -21.88 -2.10
N ALA A 230 26.67 -22.09 -3.40
CA ALA A 230 27.81 -22.86 -3.86
C ALA A 230 29.16 -22.24 -3.45
N ALA A 231 29.22 -20.91 -3.34
CA ALA A 231 30.39 -20.18 -2.86
C ALA A 231 30.49 -20.11 -1.32
N GLY A 232 29.50 -20.62 -0.58
CA GLY A 232 29.41 -20.46 0.88
C GLY A 232 29.22 -19.01 1.34
N ASN A 233 28.86 -18.09 0.44
CA ASN A 233 28.67 -16.68 0.75
C ASN A 233 27.27 -16.45 1.34
N ARG A 234 27.13 -16.67 2.65
CA ARG A 234 25.85 -16.59 3.37
C ARG A 234 25.22 -15.19 3.33
N ALA A 235 26.03 -14.13 3.38
CA ALA A 235 25.54 -12.76 3.32
C ALA A 235 24.89 -12.47 1.96
N ALA A 236 25.59 -12.81 0.87
CA ALA A 236 25.03 -12.66 -0.47
C ALA A 236 23.81 -13.57 -0.69
N GLU A 237 23.82 -14.80 -0.16
CA GLU A 237 22.65 -15.68 -0.23
C GLU A 237 21.44 -15.04 0.46
N LYS A 238 21.63 -14.48 1.66
CA LYS A 238 20.58 -13.76 2.39
C LYS A 238 20.03 -12.61 1.54
N ASP A 239 20.89 -11.76 1.00
CA ASP A 239 20.46 -10.60 0.20
C ASP A 239 19.60 -11.02 -1.01
N TRP A 240 20.02 -12.06 -1.75
CA TRP A 240 19.23 -12.56 -2.89
C TRP A 240 17.90 -13.19 -2.48
N ARG A 241 17.87 -13.90 -1.35
CA ARG A 241 16.63 -14.47 -0.80
C ARG A 241 15.66 -13.40 -0.34
N VAL A 242 16.15 -12.31 0.26
CA VAL A 242 15.33 -11.15 0.64
C VAL A 242 14.75 -10.46 -0.59
N LEU A 243 15.52 -10.34 -1.69
CA LEU A 243 15.00 -9.82 -2.95
C LEU A 243 13.90 -10.72 -3.53
N ARG A 244 14.11 -12.03 -3.57
CA ARG A 244 13.08 -13.00 -3.98
C ARG A 244 11.84 -12.89 -3.10
N PHE A 245 12.01 -12.78 -1.79
CA PHE A 245 10.93 -12.65 -0.82
C PHE A 245 10.05 -11.43 -1.13
N GLY A 246 10.64 -10.28 -1.41
CA GLY A 246 9.90 -9.09 -1.87
C GLY A 246 9.10 -9.34 -3.16
N VAL A 247 9.68 -10.02 -4.15
CA VAL A 247 8.97 -10.42 -5.38
C VAL A 247 7.78 -11.33 -5.07
N LEU A 248 7.94 -12.29 -4.16
CA LEU A 248 6.86 -13.21 -3.79
C LEU A 248 5.72 -12.48 -3.05
N LEU A 249 6.03 -11.54 -2.15
CA LEU A 249 5.04 -10.69 -1.49
C LEU A 249 4.26 -9.86 -2.53
N TYR A 250 4.97 -9.23 -3.46
CA TYR A 250 4.34 -8.46 -4.55
C TYR A 250 3.39 -9.32 -5.37
N LEU A 251 3.83 -10.50 -5.84
CA LEU A 251 2.98 -11.41 -6.62
C LEU A 251 1.72 -11.82 -5.86
N ARG A 252 1.86 -12.08 -4.55
CA ARG A 252 0.75 -12.49 -3.71
C ARG A 252 -0.25 -11.36 -3.49
N ALA A 253 0.23 -10.17 -3.18
CA ALA A 253 -0.61 -9.00 -2.92
C ALA A 253 -1.27 -8.48 -4.20
N HIS A 254 -0.52 -8.42 -5.29
CA HIS A 254 -1.01 -7.98 -6.59
C HIS A 254 -2.04 -8.96 -7.16
N GLY A 255 -1.81 -10.27 -7.02
CA GLY A 255 -2.61 -11.30 -7.66
C GLY A 255 -2.52 -11.26 -9.19
N GLY A 256 -3.37 -12.04 -9.87
CA GLY A 256 -3.45 -12.05 -11.33
C GLY A 256 -2.43 -12.95 -12.05
N SER A 257 -1.47 -13.53 -11.34
CA SER A 257 -0.61 -14.58 -11.91
C SER A 257 -1.44 -15.81 -12.29
N GLU A 258 -1.33 -16.21 -13.56
CA GLU A 258 -1.94 -17.44 -14.09
C GLU A 258 -1.07 -18.68 -13.80
N THR A 259 0.18 -18.48 -13.42
CA THR A 259 1.16 -19.56 -13.22
C THR A 259 1.43 -19.86 -11.74
N LEU A 260 1.16 -18.92 -10.84
CA LEU A 260 1.40 -19.03 -9.40
C LEU A 260 0.12 -18.74 -8.63
N SER A 261 -0.50 -19.80 -8.10
CA SER A 261 -1.68 -19.65 -7.23
C SER A 261 -1.29 -19.04 -5.87
N ARG A 262 -2.29 -18.48 -5.18
CA ARG A 262 -2.14 -17.88 -3.84
C ARG A 262 -1.50 -18.86 -2.84
N ASP A 263 -1.97 -20.10 -2.79
CA ASP A 263 -1.43 -21.15 -1.90
C ASP A 263 0.02 -21.55 -2.23
N VAL A 264 0.41 -21.46 -3.50
CA VAL A 264 1.80 -21.69 -3.91
C VAL A 264 2.67 -20.54 -3.42
N LEU A 265 2.20 -19.30 -3.56
CA LEU A 265 2.91 -18.11 -3.10
C LEU A 265 3.06 -18.12 -1.57
N ASP A 266 2.00 -18.42 -0.82
CA ASP A 266 2.04 -18.52 0.64
C ASP A 266 3.09 -19.53 1.14
N ARG A 267 3.14 -20.73 0.53
CA ARG A 267 4.17 -21.72 0.85
C ARG A 267 5.58 -21.25 0.50
N ARG A 268 5.77 -20.60 -0.66
CA ARG A 268 7.09 -20.08 -1.06
C ARG A 268 7.56 -18.96 -0.15
N ILE A 269 6.67 -18.06 0.26
CA ILE A 269 6.98 -16.98 1.21
C ILE A 269 7.42 -17.56 2.56
N ALA A 270 6.67 -18.53 3.11
CA ALA A 270 7.04 -19.21 4.35
C ALA A 270 8.40 -19.94 4.26
N ASN A 271 8.69 -20.55 3.11
CA ASN A 271 9.98 -21.20 2.88
C ASN A 271 11.14 -20.20 2.85
N GLU A 272 10.98 -19.04 2.20
CA GLU A 272 12.04 -18.02 2.19
C GLU A 272 12.26 -17.41 3.57
N LEU A 273 11.21 -17.15 4.37
CA LEU A 273 11.37 -16.72 5.77
C LEU A 273 12.17 -17.74 6.59
N SER A 274 11.85 -19.03 6.43
CA SER A 274 12.57 -20.11 7.11
C SER A 274 14.03 -20.20 6.67
N ALA A 275 14.29 -20.04 5.36
CA ALA A 275 15.64 -20.06 4.81
C ALA A 275 16.48 -18.88 5.30
N VAL A 276 15.92 -17.67 5.32
CA VAL A 276 16.62 -16.47 5.81
C VAL A 276 16.88 -16.56 7.32
N ALA A 277 15.92 -17.03 8.12
CA ALA A 277 16.13 -17.26 9.56
C ALA A 277 17.26 -18.27 9.84
N GLY A 278 17.33 -19.35 9.04
CA GLY A 278 18.43 -20.32 9.09
C GLY A 278 19.79 -19.75 8.67
N LEU A 279 19.80 -18.70 7.84
CA LEU A 279 21.01 -17.98 7.47
C LEU A 279 21.53 -17.10 8.61
N ALA A 280 20.62 -16.45 9.34
CA ALA A 280 20.93 -15.58 10.49
C ALA A 280 21.39 -16.36 11.74
N SER A 281 20.86 -17.57 11.97
CA SER A 281 21.09 -18.33 13.21
C SER A 281 22.43 -19.10 13.27
N ALA A 282 23.17 -19.18 12.17
CA ALA A 282 24.46 -19.91 12.12
C ALA A 282 25.68 -18.98 11.92
N SER A 283 25.47 -17.68 12.18
CA SER A 283 26.49 -16.63 12.22
C SER A 283 26.68 -16.19 13.66
#